data_AF-A0A7Y2CAQ1-F1
#
_entry.id   AF-A0A7Y2CAQ1-F1
#
_cell.length_a   1.000
_cell.length_b   1.000
_cell.length_c   1.000
_cell.angle_alpha   90.00
_cell.angle_beta   90.00
_cell.angle_gamma   90.00
#
_symmetry.space_group_name_H-M   'P 1'
#
loop_
_entity.id
_entity.type
_entity.pdbx_description
1 polymer ?
#
loop_
_entity_poly.entity_id
_entity_poly.type
_entity_poly.pdbx_seq_one_letter_code
_entity_poly.pdbx_strand_id
1 'polypeptide(L)' 'MRRVASPVTVVTAGRGDEARGITIGSFTSASLDPPLITFNLSRRARMHSLLPRTDRFVVHVLGDD' A
#
# COMPACT_ATOMS: atom_id res chain seq x y z
N MET A 1 -13.34 -3.33 10.74
CA MET A 1 -14.37 -2.74 9.86
C MET A 1 -15.00 -3.78 8.92
N ARG A 2 -15.39 -4.97 9.41
CA ARG A 2 -15.79 -6.11 8.55
C ARG A 2 -17.00 -5.86 7.65
N ARG A 3 -17.88 -4.92 8.00
CA ARG A 3 -19.10 -4.55 7.25
C ARG A 3 -18.92 -3.35 6.32
N VAL A 4 -17.74 -2.73 6.32
CA VAL A 4 -17.46 -1.58 5.45
C VAL A 4 -16.73 -2.11 4.22
N ALA A 5 -17.29 -1.86 3.04
CA ALA A 5 -16.63 -2.21 1.79
C ALA A 5 -15.34 -1.40 1.63
N SER A 6 -14.28 -2.05 1.17
CA SER A 6 -12.98 -1.45 0.95
C SER A 6 -12.39 -1.98 -0.35
N PRO A 7 -11.65 -1.16 -1.11
CA PRO A 7 -10.88 -1.69 -2.24
C PRO A 7 -9.84 -2.69 -1.74
N VAL A 8 -9.51 -3.66 -2.58
CA VAL A 8 -8.34 -4.50 -2.37
C VAL A 8 -7.21 -3.91 -3.19
N THR A 9 -6.14 -3.50 -2.52
CA THR A 9 -4.93 -3.04 -3.21
C THR A 9 -3.72 -3.87 -2.79
N VAL A 10 -2.73 -3.95 -3.67
CA VAL A 10 -1.41 -4.46 -3.35
C VAL A 10 -0.44 -3.30 -3.39
N VAL A 11 0.34 -3.12 -2.33
CA VAL A 11 1.45 -2.16 -2.30
C VAL A 11 2.75 -2.92 -2.49
N THR A 12 3.55 -2.52 -3.47
CA THR A 12 4.89 -3.09 -3.71
C THR A 12 5.98 -2.05 -3.53
N ALA A 13 7.10 -2.45 -2.94
CA ALA A 13 8.29 -1.60 -2.77
C ALA A 13 9.57 -2.44 -2.79
N GLY A 14 10.72 -1.80 -3.03
CA GLY A 14 12.03 -2.44 -3.11
C GLY A 14 12.46 -2.75 -4.56
N ARG A 15 13.64 -3.38 -4.69
CA ARG A 15 14.26 -3.73 -5.98
C ARG A 15 14.94 -5.09 -5.88
N GLY A 16 14.90 -5.88 -6.96
CA GLY A 16 15.51 -7.21 -7.01
C GLY A 16 14.99 -8.13 -5.91
N ASP A 17 15.90 -8.83 -5.22
CA ASP A 17 15.56 -9.81 -4.19
C ASP A 17 14.93 -9.20 -2.92
N GLU A 18 15.03 -7.88 -2.75
CA GLU A 18 14.41 -7.15 -1.65
C GLU A 18 12.99 -6.68 -1.96
N ALA A 19 12.50 -6.86 -3.20
CA ALA A 19 11.15 -6.47 -3.57
C ALA A 19 10.11 -7.25 -2.76
N ARG A 20 9.13 -6.55 -2.19
CA ARG A 20 8.03 -7.14 -1.41
C ARG A 20 6.69 -6.57 -1.85
N GLY A 21 5.62 -7.31 -1.55
CA GLY A 21 4.24 -6.89 -1.70
C GLY A 21 3.47 -7.02 -0.38
N ILE A 22 2.45 -6.19 -0.18
CA ILE A 22 1.49 -6.32 0.93
C ILE A 22 0.08 -5.99 0.43
N THR A 23 -0.91 -6.81 0.81
CA THR A 23 -2.32 -6.51 0.57
C THR A 23 -2.82 -5.49 1.58
N ILE A 24 -3.50 -4.46 1.10
CA ILE A 24 -3.99 -3.31 1.87
C ILE A 24 -5.49 -3.11 1.57
N GLY A 25 -6.29 -3.02 2.63
CA GLY A 25 -7.71 -2.63 2.54
C GLY A 25 -7.97 -1.20 3.03
N SER A 26 -6.94 -0.46 3.43
CA SER A 26 -7.04 0.89 4.01
C SER A 26 -6.64 2.01 3.03
N PHE A 27 -6.56 1.70 1.73
CA PHE A 27 -6.21 2.67 0.69
C PHE A 27 -7.29 3.75 0.53
N THR A 28 -6.90 5.02 0.55
CA THR A 28 -7.79 6.15 0.29
C THR A 28 -7.05 7.34 -0.32
N SER A 29 -7.76 8.16 -1.10
CA SER A 29 -7.29 9.48 -1.50
C SER A 29 -7.16 10.38 -0.27
N ALA A 30 -6.12 11.22 -0.25
CA ALA A 30 -5.81 12.14 0.85
C ALA A 30 -5.82 13.61 0.42
N SER A 31 -5.38 13.92 -0.80
CA SER A 31 -5.38 15.28 -1.35
C SER A 31 -5.45 15.24 -2.88
N LEU A 32 -6.07 16.25 -3.48
CA LEU A 32 -6.10 16.44 -4.92
C LEU A 32 -4.93 17.31 -5.42
N ASP A 33 -4.59 18.36 -4.66
CA ASP A 33 -3.51 19.28 -4.98
C ASP A 33 -2.64 19.58 -3.74
N PRO A 34 -1.42 19.01 -3.63
CA PRO A 34 -0.87 18.02 -4.54
C PRO A 34 -1.63 16.68 -4.44
N PRO A 35 -1.54 15.81 -5.46
CA PRO A 35 -2.20 14.51 -5.44
C PRO A 35 -1.52 13.59 -4.43
N LEU A 36 -2.24 13.23 -3.37
CA LEU A 36 -1.76 12.37 -2.28
C LEU A 36 -2.74 11.23 -2.00
N ILE A 37 -2.18 10.10 -1.58
CA ILE A 37 -2.92 8.94 -1.09
C ILE A 37 -2.41 8.57 0.31
N THR A 38 -3.18 7.77 1.03
CA THR A 38 -2.73 7.16 2.29
C THR A 38 -3.18 5.70 2.38
N PHE A 39 -2.43 4.93 3.15
CA PHE A 39 -2.76 3.59 3.59
C PHE A 39 -2.07 3.28 4.92
N ASN A 40 -2.64 2.34 5.66
CA ASN A 40 -2.17 1.96 6.99
C ASN A 40 -1.69 0.52 6.97
N LEU A 41 -0.50 0.28 7.51
CA LEU A 41 0.05 -1.06 7.73
C LEU A 41 0.48 -1.26 9.19
N SER A 42 0.52 -2.53 9.62
CA SER A 42 1.02 -2.88 10.94
C SER A 42 2.52 -2.62 11.05
N ARG A 43 2.97 -2.08 12.19
CA ARG A 43 4.40 -1.94 12.52
C ARG A 43 5.16 -3.28 12.56
N ARG A 44 4.44 -4.39 12.72
CA ARG A 44 5.01 -5.75 12.68
C ARG A 44 5.13 -6.32 11.27
N ALA A 45 4.53 -5.67 10.27
CA ALA A 45 4.65 -6.12 8.89
C ALA A 45 6.07 -5.90 8.39
N ARG A 46 6.63 -6.88 7.65
CA ARG A 46 7.96 -6.75 7.01
C ARG A 46 8.06 -5.51 6.12
N MET A 47 6.94 -5.11 5.51
CA MET A 47 6.86 -3.91 4.68
C MET A 47 7.11 -2.61 5.48
N HIS A 48 6.80 -2.58 6.77
CA HIS A 48 6.98 -1.38 7.60
C HIS A 48 8.45 -0.97 7.74
N SER A 49 9.37 -1.94 7.83
CA SER A 49 10.80 -1.65 7.85
C SER A 49 11.39 -1.38 6.46
N LEU A 50 10.71 -1.81 5.39
CA LEU A 50 11.17 -1.63 4.02
C LEU A 50 10.80 -0.26 3.46
N LEU A 51 9.55 0.20 3.63
CA LEU A 51 9.04 1.44 3.04
C LEU A 51 9.91 2.68 3.33
N PRO A 52 10.40 2.92 4.56
CA PRO A 52 11.26 4.07 4.85
C PRO A 52 12.64 4.02 4.19
N ARG A 53 13.06 2.85 3.69
CA ARG A 53 14.37 2.62 3.06
C ARG A 53 14.30 2.63 1.53
N THR A 54 13.12 2.77 0.97
CA THR A 54 12.88 2.75 -0.48
C THR A 54 12.34 4.10 -0.93
N ASP A 55 12.89 4.65 -2.01
CA ASP A 55 12.47 5.96 -2.51
C ASP A 55 11.07 5.96 -3.12
N ARG A 56 10.58 4.79 -3.54
CA ARG A 56 9.32 4.62 -4.26
C ARG A 56 8.59 3.35 -3.86
N PHE A 57 7.27 3.42 -3.95
CA PHE A 57 6.36 2.28 -3.90
C PHE A 57 5.34 2.41 -5.03
N VAL A 58 4.64 1.31 -5.32
CA VAL A 58 3.54 1.27 -6.31
C VAL A 58 2.31 0.72 -5.62
N VAL A 59 1.15 1.33 -5.89
CA VAL A 59 -0.16 0.84 -5.45
C VAL A 59 -0.87 0.24 -6.65
N HIS A 60 -1.20 -1.04 -6.57
CA HIS A 60 -1.98 -1.78 -7.56
C HIS A 60 -3.41 -1.89 -7.04
N VAL A 61 -4.36 -1.24 -7.71
CA VAL A 61 -5.79 -1.40 -7.41
C VAL A 61 -6.28 -2.63 -8.15
N LEU A 62 -6.78 -3.63 -7.43
CA LEU A 62 -7.21 -4.88 -8.04
C LEU A 62 -8.62 -4.74 -8.63
N GLY A 63 -8.80 -5.35 -9.82
CA GLY A 63 -10.11 -5.56 -10.43
C GLY A 63 -10.84 -6.77 -9.82
N ASP A 64 -11.91 -7.20 -10.47
CA ASP A 64 -12.78 -8.31 -10.06
C ASP A 64 -12.44 -9.68 -10.69
N ASP A 65 -11.42 -9.73 -11.56
CA ASP A 65 -10.95 -10.93 -12.28
C ASP A 65 -9.80 -11.68 -11.57
#